data_AF-A0A961IY44-F1
#
_entry.id   AF-A0A961IY44-F1
#
_cell.length_a   1.000
_cell.length_b   1.000
_cell.length_c   1.000
_cell.angle_alpha   90.00
_cell.angle_beta   90.00
_cell.angle_gamma   90.00
#
_symmetry.space_group_name_H-M   'P 1'
#
loop_
_entity.id
_entity.type
_entity.pdbx_description
1 polymer ?
#
loop_
_entity_poly.entity_id
_entity_poly.type
_entity_poly.pdbx_seq_one_letter_code
_entity_poly.pdbx_strand_id
1 'polypeptide(L)'
;MKMNTLAGGALEVSEFCLGSMTWGTQNTEAEGHAQIDMALDHGINFIDTAEMYPVNPVSKATVGRTEEIIGSWFARTGRRGDV
;
A
#
# COMPACT_ATOMS: atom_id res chain seq x y z
N MET A 1 2.27 16.90 5.69
CA MET A 1 0.98 16.25 5.39
C MET A 1 -0.09 16.78 6.35
N LYS A 2 -1.35 16.96 5.90
CA LYS A 2 -2.49 17.19 6.81
C LYS A 2 -3.00 15.83 7.33
N MET A 3 -3.30 15.74 8.62
CA MET A 3 -3.81 14.52 9.25
C MET A 3 -5.29 14.64 9.61
N ASN A 4 -6.01 13.51 9.59
CA ASN A 4 -7.41 13.38 9.96
C ASN A 4 -7.58 12.29 11.00
N THR A 5 -8.48 12.53 11.94
CA THR A 5 -8.83 11.55 12.98
C THR A 5 -10.02 10.71 12.53
N LEU A 6 -9.86 9.40 12.51
CA LEU A 6 -10.91 8.42 12.21
C LEU A 6 -11.17 7.52 13.41
N ALA A 7 -12.17 6.63 13.29
CA ALA A 7 -12.52 5.64 14.32
C ALA A 7 -12.71 6.24 15.73
N GLY A 8 -13.35 7.41 15.82
CA GLY A 8 -13.64 8.08 17.09
C GLY A 8 -12.40 8.54 17.87
N GLY A 9 -11.26 8.77 17.21
CA GLY A 9 -10.02 9.17 17.89
C GLY A 9 -8.89 8.16 17.81
N ALA A 10 -9.21 6.91 17.47
CA ALA A 10 -8.25 5.81 17.56
C ALA A 10 -7.22 5.79 16.43
N LEU A 11 -7.49 6.43 15.29
CA LEU A 11 -6.62 6.46 14.13
C LEU A 11 -6.35 7.90 13.71
N GLU A 12 -5.08 8.24 13.53
CA GLU A 12 -4.63 9.48 12.88
C GLU A 12 -4.03 9.12 11.52
N VAL A 13 -4.73 9.46 10.45
CA VAL A 13 -4.35 9.09 9.08
C VAL A 13 -4.11 10.32 8.22
N SER A 14 -3.24 10.20 7.21
CA SER A 14 -3.02 11.28 6.25
C SER A 14 -4.28 11.66 5.47
N GLU A 15 -4.34 12.89 4.94
CA GLU A 15 -5.43 13.33 4.06
C GLU A 15 -5.54 12.49 2.79
N PHE A 16 -4.41 11.96 2.31
CA PHE A 16 -4.35 11.07 1.15
C PHE A 16 -3.96 9.64 1.55
N CYS A 17 -4.53 8.67 0.83
CA CYS A 17 -4.21 7.24 0.91
C CYS A 17 -3.34 6.82 -0.27
N LEU A 18 -2.40 5.89 -0.09
CA LEU A 18 -1.74 5.21 -1.20
C LEU A 18 -2.58 4.02 -1.68
N GLY A 19 -3.18 4.13 -2.86
CA GLY A 19 -3.83 2.99 -3.52
C GLY A 19 -2.83 2.07 -4.22
N SER A 20 -3.05 0.75 -4.15
CA SER A 20 -2.07 -0.26 -4.59
C SER A 20 -2.55 -1.20 -5.72
N MET A 21 -3.73 -0.94 -6.30
CA MET A 21 -4.44 -1.91 -7.13
C MET A 21 -3.75 -2.35 -8.44
N THR A 22 -2.64 -1.71 -8.82
CA THR A 22 -1.88 -1.96 -10.06
C THR A 22 -0.62 -2.80 -9.84
N TRP A 23 -0.24 -3.06 -8.58
CA TRP A 23 1.01 -3.73 -8.22
C TRP A 23 0.92 -5.24 -8.44
N GLY A 24 1.80 -5.77 -9.29
CA GLY A 24 1.82 -7.17 -9.71
C GLY A 24 1.27 -7.41 -11.13
N THR A 25 0.78 -6.37 -11.80
CA THR A 25 0.37 -6.38 -13.22
C THR A 25 0.98 -5.21 -14.00
N GLN A 26 0.50 -3.98 -13.77
CA GLN A 26 1.00 -2.78 -14.46
C GLN A 26 2.27 -2.25 -13.81
N ASN A 27 2.40 -2.46 -12.50
CA ASN A 27 3.61 -2.14 -11.75
C ASN A 27 4.32 -3.41 -11.29
N THR A 28 5.64 -3.35 -11.32
CA THR A 28 6.51 -4.36 -10.72
C THR A 28 6.52 -4.25 -9.19
N GLU A 29 6.99 -5.29 -8.50
CA GLU A 29 7.20 -5.26 -7.05
C GLU A 29 8.12 -4.11 -6.62
N ALA A 30 9.24 -3.90 -7.32
CA ALA A 30 10.18 -2.83 -7.03
C ALA A 30 9.55 -1.44 -7.17
N GLU A 31 8.68 -1.23 -8.17
CA GLU A 31 7.93 0.02 -8.33
C GLU A 31 6.89 0.21 -7.23
N GLY A 32 6.18 -0.85 -6.82
CA GLY A 32 5.27 -0.79 -5.68
C GLY A 32 6.01 -0.40 -4.40
N HIS A 33 7.16 -1.01 -4.14
CA HIS A 33 8.02 -0.67 -3.01
C HIS A 33 8.51 0.77 -3.04
N ALA A 34 8.96 1.25 -4.20
CA ALA A 34 9.39 2.63 -4.36
C ALA A 34 8.24 3.64 -4.14
N GLN A 35 7.01 3.27 -4.52
CA GLN A 35 5.82 4.07 -4.23
C GLN A 35 5.51 4.11 -2.73
N ILE A 36 5.68 3.01 -2.00
CA ILE A 36 5.54 2.99 -0.53
C ILE A 36 6.57 3.94 0.11
N ASP A 37 7.85 3.80 -0.25
CA ASP A 37 8.92 4.63 0.30
C ASP A 37 8.66 6.12 0.03
N MET A 38 8.29 6.47 -1.21
CA MET A 38 7.95 7.84 -1.59
C MET A 38 6.73 8.39 -0.84
N ALA A 39 5.69 7.58 -0.66
CA ALA A 39 4.48 7.98 0.06
C ALA A 39 4.81 8.30 1.52
N LEU A 40 5.59 7.44 2.20
CA LEU A 40 6.07 7.66 3.56
C LEU A 40 6.93 8.92 3.66
N ASP A 41 7.83 9.16 2.70
CA ASP A 41 8.68 10.37 2.67
C ASP A 41 7.87 11.67 2.57
N HIS A 42 6.66 11.61 2.01
CA HIS A 42 5.72 12.74 1.92
C HIS A 42 4.66 12.76 3.03
N GLY A 43 4.75 11.82 3.98
CA GLY A 43 3.90 11.73 5.17
C GLY A 43 2.55 11.06 4.96
N ILE A 44 2.36 10.30 3.88
CA ILE A 44 1.22 9.36 3.77
C ILE A 44 1.51 8.18 4.68
N ASN A 45 0.57 7.80 5.54
CA ASN A 45 0.79 6.77 6.56
C ASN A 45 -0.18 5.59 6.49
N PHE A 46 -0.90 5.41 5.38
CA PHE A 46 -1.75 4.23 5.19
C PHE A 46 -1.87 3.86 3.71
N ILE A 47 -2.03 2.56 3.46
CA ILE A 47 -2.09 1.95 2.13
C ILE A 47 -3.42 1.19 2.02
N ASP A 48 -4.15 1.41 0.94
CA ASP A 48 -5.35 0.64 0.59
C ASP A 48 -4.97 -0.57 -0.25
N THR A 49 -5.54 -1.74 0.07
CA THR A 49 -5.35 -2.99 -0.67
C THR A 49 -6.57 -3.91 -0.56
N ALA A 50 -6.59 -4.99 -1.33
CA ALA A 50 -7.66 -6.00 -1.28
C ALA A 50 -7.15 -7.37 -1.78
N GLU A 51 -7.78 -8.46 -1.31
CA GLU A 51 -7.42 -9.84 -1.69
C GLU A 51 -7.45 -10.09 -3.21
N MET A 52 -8.30 -9.36 -3.94
CA MET A 52 -8.44 -9.50 -5.40
C MET A 52 -7.41 -8.69 -6.19
N TYR A 53 -6.65 -7.79 -5.55
CA TYR A 53 -5.68 -6.95 -6.22
C TYR A 53 -4.46 -7.77 -6.67
N PRO A 54 -3.87 -7.42 -7.83
CA PRO A 54 -4.18 -6.28 -8.69
C PRO A 54 -5.41 -6.50 -9.59
N VAL A 55 -6.08 -5.39 -9.91
CA VAL A 55 -7.23 -5.34 -10.83
C VAL A 55 -6.86 -4.49 -12.03
N ASN A 56 -7.43 -4.81 -13.21
CA ASN A 56 -7.14 -4.21 -14.51
C ASN A 56 -5.90 -4.77 -15.28
N PRO A 57 -5.93 -6.06 -15.70
CA PRO A 57 -7.05 -7.00 -15.58
C PRO A 57 -6.96 -7.87 -14.32
N VAL A 58 -8.12 -8.31 -13.83
CA VAL A 58 -8.18 -9.38 -12.82
C VAL A 58 -7.85 -10.71 -13.51
N SER A 59 -6.93 -11.49 -12.94
CA SER A 59 -6.62 -12.84 -13.44
C SER A 59 -6.33 -13.80 -12.30
N LYS A 60 -6.70 -15.08 -12.48
CA LYS A 60 -6.39 -16.12 -11.47
C LYS A 60 -4.90 -16.25 -11.16
N ALA A 61 -4.02 -15.88 -12.10
CA ALA A 61 -2.58 -15.98 -11.93
C ALA A 61 -1.99 -14.81 -11.11
N THR A 62 -2.75 -13.73 -10.93
CA THR A 62 -2.26 -12.49 -10.32
C THR A 62 -3.02 -12.08 -9.05
N VAL A 63 -4.25 -12.54 -8.84
CA VAL A 63 -5.02 -12.30 -7.60
C VAL A 63 -4.16 -12.56 -6.36
N GLY A 64 -4.16 -11.62 -5.41
CA GLY A 64 -3.39 -11.67 -4.16
C GLY A 64 -1.99 -11.06 -4.25
N ARG A 65 -1.43 -10.85 -5.46
CA ARG A 65 -0.04 -10.36 -5.61
C ARG A 65 0.20 -9.00 -4.98
N THR A 66 -0.80 -8.13 -4.94
CA THR A 66 -0.62 -6.81 -4.33
C THR A 66 -0.34 -6.94 -2.82
N GLU A 67 -1.05 -7.82 -2.11
CA GLU A 67 -0.79 -8.08 -0.69
C GLU A 67 0.55 -8.80 -0.49
N GLU A 68 0.95 -9.69 -1.40
CA GLU A 68 2.29 -10.31 -1.40
C GLU A 68 3.41 -9.26 -1.53
N ILE A 69 3.25 -8.29 -2.44
CA ILE A 69 4.20 -7.19 -2.65
C ILE A 69 4.29 -6.27 -1.42
N ILE A 70 3.16 -5.94 -0.80
CA ILE A 70 3.13 -5.18 0.47
C ILE A 70 3.83 -5.98 1.58
N GLY A 71 3.53 -7.28 1.67
CA GLY A 71 4.14 -8.20 2.64
C GLY A 71 5.65 -8.31 2.48
N SER A 72 6.16 -8.40 1.24
CA SER A 72 7.60 -8.46 0.99
C SER A 72 8.31 -7.15 1.34
N TRP A 73 7.65 -5.99 1.14
CA TRP A 73 8.17 -4.70 1.61
C TRP A 73 8.30 -4.69 3.13
N PHE A 74 7.25 -5.08 3.87
CA PHE A 74 7.28 -5.16 5.33
C PHE A 74 8.38 -6.10 5.83
N ALA A 75 8.50 -7.29 5.22
CA ALA A 75 9.52 -8.27 5.60
C ALA A 75 10.94 -7.75 5.37
N ARG A 76 11.18 -7.00 4.29
CA ARG A 76 12.49 -6.42 3.98
C ARG A 76 12.85 -5.26 4.90
N THR A 77 11.90 -4.36 5.17
CA THR A 77 12.20 -3.08 5.84
C THR A 77 11.97 -3.12 7.35
N GLY A 78 11.09 -3.99 7.84
CA GLY A 78 10.63 -3.98 9.23
C GLY A 78 9.76 -2.77 9.59
N ARG A 79 9.40 -1.92 8.62
CA ARG A 79 8.72 -0.63 8.82
C ARG A 79 7.20 -0.74 8.83
N ARG A 80 6.65 -1.87 9.28
CA ARG A 80 5.19 -2.04 9.38
C ARG A 80 4.56 -1.00 10.30
N GLY A 81 5.26 -0.52 11.33
CA GLY A 81 4.74 0.50 12.25
C GLY A 81 4.66 1.91 11.66
N ASP A 82 5.20 2.14 10.46
CA ASP A 82 5.11 3.43 9.76
C ASP A 82 3.83 3.54 8.91
N VAL A 83 3.07 2.45 8.77
CA VAL A 83 1.87 2.29 7.93
C VAL A 83 0.68 1.83 8.76
#